data_AF-R7IWN5-F1
#
_entry.id   AF-R7IWN5-F1
#
_cell.length_a   1.000
_cell.length_b   1.000
_cell.length_c   1.000
_cell.angle_alpha   90.00
_cell.angle_beta   90.00
_cell.angle_gamma   90.00
#
_symmetry.space_group_name_H-M   'P 1'
#
loop_
_entity.id
_entity.type
_entity.pdbx_description
1 polymer ?
#
loop_
_entity_poly.entity_id
_entity_poly.type
_entity_poly.pdbx_seq_one_letter_code
_entity_poly.pdbx_strand_id
1 'polypeptide(L)'
;MDLERLPSGKFATNALILELGMIAYNILRMIGQGTIGGRAPRQKRDVKRRRLRTVISNLIMMAGHITMHARQLIIGLGKSNVWRHIFSDICQKYAVTNA
;
A
#
# COMPACT_ATOMS: atom_id res chain seq x y z
N MET A 1 -3.03 5.90 -6.43
CA MET A 1 -2.32 7.00 -5.75
C MET A 1 -2.46 8.13 -6.72
N ASP A 2 -3.56 8.86 -6.61
CA ASP A 2 -4.04 9.73 -7.67
C ASP A 2 -3.37 11.11 -7.48
N LEU A 3 -2.03 11.12 -7.60
CA LEU A 3 -1.15 12.29 -7.38
C LEU A 3 -1.19 13.29 -8.55
N GLU A 4 -1.97 13.02 -9.60
CA GLU A 4 -2.03 13.81 -10.83
C GLU A 4 -2.76 15.16 -10.67
N ARG A 5 -3.29 15.46 -9.47
CA ARG A 5 -4.03 16.70 -9.18
C ARG A 5 -3.35 17.51 -8.07
N LEU A 6 -2.28 18.22 -8.44
CA LEU A 6 -1.57 19.14 -7.55
C LEU A 6 -2.06 20.59 -7.73
N PRO A 7 -2.06 21.42 -6.66
CA PRO A 7 -2.48 22.81 -6.74
C PRO A 7 -1.54 23.63 -7.63
N SER A 8 -2.11 24.47 -8.48
CA SER A 8 -1.43 25.20 -9.57
C SER A 8 -0.43 26.30 -9.14
N GLY A 9 -0.06 26.39 -7.86
CA GLY A 9 0.64 27.57 -7.32
C GLY A 9 2.16 27.46 -7.16
N LYS A 10 2.71 26.25 -6.94
CA LYS A 10 4.14 26.06 -6.60
C LYS A 10 4.73 24.87 -7.33
N PHE A 11 5.11 25.08 -8.60
CA PHE A 11 5.66 24.03 -9.47
C PHE A 11 6.90 23.34 -8.90
N ALA A 12 7.80 24.08 -8.23
CA ALA A 12 8.98 23.49 -7.58
C ALA A 12 8.61 22.51 -6.45
N THR A 13 7.62 22.86 -5.63
CA THR A 13 7.11 21.97 -4.59
C THR A 13 6.35 20.77 -5.18
N ASN A 14 5.60 21.00 -6.26
CA ASN A 14 4.87 19.94 -6.96
C ASN A 14 5.83 18.92 -7.60
N ALA A 15 6.96 19.37 -8.17
CA ALA A 15 7.99 18.49 -8.71
C ALA A 15 8.59 17.58 -7.61
N LEU A 16 8.96 18.16 -6.47
CA LEU A 16 9.48 17.41 -5.33
C LEU A 16 8.46 16.41 -4.76
N ILE A 17 7.18 16.80 -4.67
CA ILE A 17 6.10 15.89 -4.24
C ILE A 17 5.91 14.74 -5.23
N LEU A 18 6.02 15.00 -6.54
CA LEU A 18 5.92 13.96 -7.58
C LEU A 18 7.09 12.99 -7.52
N GLU A 19 8.32 13.48 -7.34
CA GLU A 19 9.51 12.64 -7.18
C GLU A 19 9.40 11.74 -5.94
N LEU A 20 9.01 12.30 -4.80
CA LEU A 20 8.76 11.54 -3.58
C LEU A 20 7.63 10.52 -3.77
N GLY A 21 6.55 10.91 -4.44
CA GLY A 21 5.42 10.04 -4.77
C GLY A 21 5.83 8.88 -5.68
N MET A 22 6.71 9.12 -6.66
CA MET A 22 7.27 8.08 -7.52
C MET A 22 8.15 7.12 -6.75
N ILE A 23 9.01 7.61 -5.86
CA ILE A 23 9.85 6.76 -4.99
C ILE A 23 8.96 5.89 -4.10
N ALA A 24 7.97 6.48 -3.42
CA ALA A 24 7.04 5.76 -2.57
C ALA A 24 6.23 4.70 -3.35
N TYR A 25 5.75 5.06 -4.55
CA TYR A 25 5.05 4.13 -5.43
C TYR A 25 5.96 2.98 -5.88
N ASN A 26 7.22 3.25 -6.22
CA ASN A 26 8.17 2.24 -6.66
C ASN A 26 8.50 1.24 -5.53
N ILE A 27 8.70 1.72 -4.31
CA ILE A 27 8.90 0.85 -3.14
C ILE A 27 7.68 -0.04 -2.91
N LEU A 28 6.47 0.55 -2.90
CA LEU A 28 5.22 -0.20 -2.74
C LEU A 28 4.97 -1.18 -3.90
N ARG A 29 5.44 -0.84 -5.11
CA ARG A 29 5.36 -1.71 -6.28
C ARG A 29 6.32 -2.89 -6.18
N MET A 30 7.56 -2.68 -5.73
CA MET A 30 8.52 -3.76 -5.47
C MET A 30 7.96 -4.74 -4.43
N ILE A 31 7.44 -4.23 -3.31
CA ILE A 31 6.80 -5.05 -2.27
C ILE A 31 5.58 -5.78 -2.86
N GLY A 32 4.75 -5.08 -3.61
CA GLY A 32 3.56 -5.64 -4.24
C GLY A 32 3.87 -6.76 -5.23
N GLN A 33 4.92 -6.61 -6.06
CA GLN A 33 5.39 -7.66 -6.96
C GLN A 33 5.97 -8.86 -6.20
N GLY A 34 6.68 -8.63 -5.08
CA GLY A 34 7.16 -9.71 -4.20
C GLY A 34 6.04 -10.57 -3.60
N THR A 35 4.81 -10.05 -3.52
CA THR A 35 3.62 -10.82 -3.08
C THR A 35 2.94 -11.62 -4.20
N ILE A 36 3.23 -11.31 -5.47
CA ILE A 36 2.64 -11.94 -6.66
C ILE A 36 3.51 -13.14 -7.03
N GLY A 37 3.08 -14.34 -6.64
CA GLY A 37 3.81 -15.60 -6.82
C GLY A 37 4.18 -16.29 -5.50
N GLY A 38 4.14 -15.55 -4.38
CA GLY A 38 4.30 -16.10 -3.03
C GLY A 38 2.98 -16.52 -2.35
N ARG A 39 3.07 -16.83 -1.06
CA ARG A 39 1.93 -17.24 -0.22
C ARG A 39 0.77 -16.23 -0.35
N ALA A 40 -0.39 -16.70 -0.80
CA ALA A 40 -1.57 -15.87 -0.94
C ALA A 40 -2.14 -15.48 0.44
N PRO A 41 -2.74 -14.29 0.60
CA PRO A 41 -3.48 -13.98 1.81
C PRO A 41 -4.60 -14.98 1.95
N ARG A 42 -4.94 -15.36 3.17
CA ARG A 42 -6.18 -16.10 3.45
C ARG A 42 -7.39 -15.20 3.18
N GLN A 43 -7.70 -15.00 1.90
CA GLN A 43 -8.90 -14.33 1.44
C GLN A 43 -10.06 -15.33 1.45
N LYS A 44 -11.26 -14.84 1.76
CA LYS A 44 -12.49 -15.65 1.74
C LYS A 44 -12.81 -16.25 0.36
N ARG A 45 -12.24 -15.69 -0.72
CA ARG A 45 -12.44 -16.11 -2.09
C ARG A 45 -11.09 -16.38 -2.73
N ASP A 46 -10.99 -17.47 -3.49
CA ASP A 46 -9.79 -17.77 -4.27
C ASP A 46 -9.66 -16.78 -5.42
N VAL A 47 -8.60 -15.96 -5.41
CA VAL A 47 -8.36 -14.90 -6.38
C VAL A 47 -7.15 -15.28 -7.23
N LYS A 48 -7.43 -15.76 -8.45
CA LYS A 48 -6.41 -16.17 -9.43
C LYS A 48 -5.61 -14.99 -10.02
N ARG A 49 -6.19 -13.77 -10.05
CA ARG A 49 -5.55 -12.56 -10.61
C ARG A 49 -5.45 -11.45 -9.58
N ARG A 50 -4.23 -11.04 -9.23
CA ARG A 50 -3.96 -9.90 -8.33
C ARG A 50 -3.41 -8.72 -9.12
N ARG A 51 -4.12 -7.59 -9.11
CA ARG A 51 -3.68 -6.34 -9.75
C ARG A 51 -2.79 -5.56 -8.78
N LEU A 52 -1.65 -5.06 -9.27
CA LEU A 52 -0.70 -4.27 -8.46
C LEU A 52 -1.36 -3.07 -7.78
N ARG A 53 -2.26 -2.37 -8.47
CA ARG A 53 -3.01 -1.24 -7.90
C ARG A 53 -3.74 -1.63 -6.60
N THR A 54 -4.40 -2.79 -6.59
CA THR A 54 -5.14 -3.28 -5.42
C THR A 54 -4.21 -3.68 -4.29
N VAL A 55 -3.05 -4.27 -4.60
CA VAL A 55 -2.04 -4.63 -3.59
C VAL A 55 -1.48 -3.36 -2.93
N ILE A 56 -1.13 -2.35 -3.72
CA ILE A 56 -0.66 -1.06 -3.22
C ILE A 56 -1.71 -0.37 -2.35
N SER A 57 -2.98 -0.34 -2.78
CA SER A 57 -4.07 0.20 -1.95
C SER A 57 -4.24 -0.54 -0.62
N ASN A 58 -4.14 -1.87 -0.61
CA ASN A 58 -4.22 -2.66 0.62
C ASN A 58 -3.05 -2.38 1.58
N LEU A 59 -1.85 -2.10 1.03
CA LEU A 59 -0.68 -1.71 1.83
C LEU A 59 -0.89 -0.34 2.48
N ILE A 60 -1.37 0.64 1.72
CA ILE A 60 -1.68 1.99 2.25
C ILE A 60 -2.74 1.90 3.36
N MET A 61 -3.81 1.12 3.16
CA MET A 61 -4.87 0.93 4.14
C MET A 61 -4.41 0.25 5.44
N MET A 62 -3.25 -0.43 5.44
CA MET A 62 -2.67 -1.04 6.64
C MET A 62 -2.05 -0.01 7.58
N ALA A 63 -1.46 1.06 7.05
CA ALA A 63 -0.84 2.12 7.85
C ALA A 63 -1.87 2.89 8.69
N GLY A 64 -3.13 2.86 8.28
CA GLY A 64 -4.25 3.52 8.92
C GLY A 64 -5.07 4.26 7.88
N HIS A 65 -6.38 4.03 7.87
CA HIS A 65 -7.28 4.76 6.98
C HIS A 65 -8.45 5.30 7.78
N ILE A 66 -8.86 6.52 7.44
CA ILE A 66 -10.02 7.18 8.04
C ILE A 66 -11.19 6.92 7.10
N THR A 67 -12.20 6.20 7.60
CA THR A 67 -13.43 5.96 6.86
C THR A 67 -14.55 6.76 7.49
N MET A 68 -15.25 7.54 6.68
CA MET A 68 -16.53 8.12 7.09
C MET A 68 -17.64 7.14 6.72
N HIS A 69 -18.39 6.69 7.72
CA HIS A 69 -19.57 5.86 7.51
C HIS A 69 -20.70 6.35 8.41
N ALA A 70 -21.91 6.50 7.89
CA ALA A 70 -23.09 6.91 8.65
C ALA A 70 -22.87 8.11 9.60
N ARG A 71 -22.21 9.18 9.10
CA ARG A 71 -21.81 10.38 9.87
C ARG A 71 -20.81 10.15 11.02
N GLN A 72 -20.20 8.98 11.11
CA GLN A 72 -19.14 8.66 12.06
C GLN A 72 -17.78 8.62 11.37
N LEU A 73 -16.76 9.18 12.03
CA LEU A 73 -15.35 9.07 11.64
C LEU A 73 -14.75 7.86 12.36
N ILE A 74 -14.43 6.81 11.62
CA ILE A 74 -13.83 5.59 12.16
C ILE A 74 -12.40 5.49 11.64
N ILE A 75 -11.44 5.31 12.55
CA ILE A 75 -10.05 5.03 12.21
C ILE A 75 -9.88 3.50 12.13
N GLY A 76 -9.69 3.00 10.91
CA GLY A 76 -9.33 1.62 10.66
C GLY A 76 -7.85 1.41 10.97
N LEU A 77 -7.54 0.97 12.20
CA LEU A 77 -6.20 0.50 12.56
C LEU A 77 -5.95 -0.86 11.88
N GLY A 78 -4.77 -1.06 11.29
CA GLY A 78 -4.42 -2.18 10.40
C GLY A 78 -4.61 -3.62 10.92
N LYS A 79 -5.14 -3.83 12.13
CA LYS A 79 -5.51 -5.16 12.68
C LYS A 79 -6.58 -5.87 11.85
N SER A 80 -7.49 -5.15 11.20
CA SER A 80 -8.54 -5.72 10.34
C SER A 80 -8.05 -6.09 8.93
N ASN A 81 -6.79 -5.81 8.60
CA ASN A 81 -6.26 -6.07 7.27
C ASN A 81 -5.67 -7.49 7.15
N VAL A 82 -6.28 -8.32 6.29
CA VAL A 82 -5.85 -9.70 5.98
C VAL A 82 -4.41 -9.76 5.45
N TRP A 83 -3.92 -8.66 4.87
CA TRP A 83 -2.57 -8.57 4.31
C TRP A 83 -1.46 -8.39 5.36
N ARG A 84 -1.81 -8.14 6.64
CA ARG A 84 -0.84 -7.88 7.71
C ARG A 84 0.18 -8.99 7.87
N HIS A 85 -0.24 -10.26 7.80
CA HIS A 85 0.66 -11.40 7.99
C HIS A 85 1.67 -11.54 6.84
N ILE A 86 1.22 -11.39 5.59
CA ILE A 86 2.13 -11.45 4.43
C ILE A 86 3.12 -10.31 4.45
N PHE A 87 2.67 -9.12 4.84
CA PHE A 87 3.57 -7.98 4.95
C PHE A 87 4.63 -8.18 6.03
N SER A 88 4.25 -8.77 7.18
CA SER A 88 5.20 -9.16 8.22
C SER A 88 6.24 -10.17 7.69
N ASP A 89 5.80 -11.21 6.97
CA ASP A 89 6.68 -12.22 6.38
C ASP A 89 7.66 -11.62 5.37
N ILE A 90 7.19 -10.69 4.54
CA ILE A 90 8.00 -10.01 3.53
C ILE A 90 9.00 -9.05 4.18
N CYS A 91 8.54 -8.25 5.14
CA CYS A 91 9.41 -7.33 5.87
C CYS A 91 10.52 -8.11 6.58
N GLN A 92 10.19 -9.25 7.20
CA GLN A 92 11.16 -10.12 7.82
C GLN A 92 12.12 -10.75 6.80
N LYS A 93 11.65 -11.17 5.63
CA LYS A 93 12.50 -11.68 4.55
C LYS A 93 13.52 -10.62 4.10
N TYR A 94 13.07 -9.39 3.84
CA TYR A 94 13.97 -8.31 3.43
C TYR A 94 14.89 -7.83 4.56
N ALA A 95 14.44 -7.87 5.82
CA ALA A 95 15.27 -7.54 6.97
C ALA A 95 16.39 -8.56 7.21
N VAL A 96 16.12 -9.86 7.05
CA VAL A 96 17.10 -10.94 7.24
C VAL A 96 18.08 -11.06 6.07
N THR A 97 17.70 -10.64 4.87
CA THR A 97 18.60 -10.72 3.69
C THR A 97 19.68 -9.61 3.69
N ASN A 98 19.58 -8.63 4.59
CA ASN A 98 20.54 -7.54 4.73
C ASN A 98 21.44 -7.68 6.00
N ALA A 99 21.47 -8.87 6.62
CA ALA A 99 22.39 -9.25 7.70
C ALA A 99 23.35 -10.34 7.21
#